data_AF-A0A828Y1A2-F1
#
_entry.id   AF-A0A828Y1A2-F1
#
_cell.length_a   1.000
_cell.length_b   1.000
_cell.length_c   1.000
_cell.angle_alpha   90.00
_cell.angle_beta   90.00
_cell.angle_gamma   90.00
#
_symmetry.space_group_name_H-M   'P 1'
#
loop_
_entity.id
_entity.type
_entity.pdbx_description
1 polymer ?
#
loop_
_entity_poly.entity_id
_entity_poly.type
_entity_poly.pdbx_seq_one_letter_code
_entity_poly.pdbx_strand_id
1 'polypeptide(L)' 'MEAFREGTDCLYIEPSVCIDCNKCRPECPVEAIYPDYEVPFVWRDWIDINAQKAKCCPTILDVKIPLKKEGCINPEY' A
#
# COMPACT_ATOMS: atom_id res chain seq x y z
N MET A 1 -8.50 12.11 -5.39
CA MET A 1 -9.02 11.35 -4.24
C MET A 1 -7.88 10.47 -3.79
N GLU A 2 -7.14 10.96 -2.81
CA GLU A 2 -5.86 10.38 -2.41
C GLU A 2 -6.10 9.39 -1.27
N ALA A 3 -6.20 8.10 -1.59
CA ALA A 3 -6.35 7.04 -0.59
C ALA A 3 -5.01 6.65 0.07
N PHE A 4 -3.87 6.98 -0.53
CA PHE A 4 -2.55 6.61 -0.01
C PHE A 4 -2.10 7.50 1.16
N ARG A 5 -1.51 6.85 2.16
CA ARG A 5 -0.98 7.45 3.40
C ARG A 5 0.45 6.98 3.60
N GLU A 6 1.34 7.88 4.00
CA GLU A 6 2.78 7.63 4.10
C GLU A 6 3.18 7.18 5.52
N GLY A 7 3.63 5.93 5.64
CA GLY A 7 4.33 5.43 6.83
C GLY A 7 5.84 5.67 6.76
N THR A 8 6.57 5.17 7.76
CA THR A 8 8.04 5.29 7.84
C THR A 8 8.75 4.48 6.75
N ASP A 9 8.19 3.32 6.39
CA ASP A 9 8.76 2.30 5.50
C ASP A 9 7.77 1.76 4.46
N CYS A 10 6.47 1.91 4.72
CA CYS A 10 5.35 1.41 3.91
C CYS A 10 4.39 2.54 3.51
N LEU A 11 3.63 2.33 2.42
CA LEU A 11 2.40 3.08 2.17
C LEU A 11 1.18 2.30 2.65
N TYR A 12 0.17 3.01 3.15
CA TYR A 12 -1.11 2.43 3.55
C TYR A 12 -2.25 3.00 2.69
N ILE A 13 -3.25 2.18 2.40
CA ILE A 13 -4.48 2.56 1.69
C ILE A 13 -5.57 2.82 2.73
N GLU A 14 -6.14 4.02 2.75
CA GLU A 14 -7.27 4.34 3.63
C GLU A 14 -8.58 3.80 3.03
N PRO A 15 -9.25 2.80 3.65
CA PRO A 15 -10.43 2.18 3.07
C PRO A 15 -11.65 3.12 3.01
N SER A 16 -11.73 4.10 3.92
CA SER A 16 -12.75 5.18 3.89
C SER A 16 -12.57 6.16 2.71
N VAL A 17 -11.44 6.12 2.01
CA VAL A 17 -11.11 6.99 0.87
C VAL A 17 -10.83 6.17 -0.41
N CYS A 18 -10.76 4.84 -0.31
CA CYS A 18 -10.79 3.96 -1.48
C CYS A 18 -12.17 3.99 -2.15
N ILE A 19 -12.18 3.78 -3.48
CA ILE A 19 -13.38 3.70 -4.32
C ILE A 19 -13.30 2.51 -5.29
N ASP A 20 -12.46 1.53 -4.96
CA ASP A 20 -12.28 0.23 -5.62
C ASP A 20 -12.08 0.27 -7.14
N CYS A 21 -11.56 1.39 -7.64
CA CYS A 21 -11.34 1.64 -9.05
C CYS A 21 -10.21 0.80 -9.68
N ASN A 22 -9.51 -0.02 -8.88
CA ASN A 22 -8.43 -0.95 -9.24
C ASN A 22 -7.20 -0.35 -9.97
N LYS A 23 -7.21 0.94 -10.33
CA LYS A 23 -6.16 1.59 -11.14
C LYS A 23 -4.75 1.50 -10.56
N CYS A 24 -4.60 1.45 -9.25
CA CYS A 24 -3.29 1.37 -8.58
C CYS A 24 -2.62 -0.01 -8.69
N ARG A 25 -3.34 -1.07 -9.05
CA ARG A 25 -2.79 -2.44 -9.13
C ARG A 25 -1.67 -2.59 -10.17
N PRO A 26 -1.87 -2.26 -11.47
CA PRO A 26 -0.81 -2.36 -12.48
C PRO A 26 0.34 -1.35 -12.27
N GLU A 27 0.11 -0.27 -11.53
CA GLU A 27 1.11 0.77 -11.26
C GLU A 27 2.09 0.37 -10.13
N CYS A 28 1.86 -0.75 -9.43
CA CYS A 28 2.72 -1.21 -8.34
C CYS A 28 3.85 -2.10 -8.87
N PRO A 29 5.13 -1.66 -8.89
CA PRO A 29 6.23 -2.42 -9.50
C PRO A 29 6.67 -3.66 -8.68
N VAL A 30 5.99 -3.94 -7.56
CA VAL A 30 6.19 -5.10 -6.69
C VAL A 30 4.87 -5.84 -6.40
N GLU A 31 3.82 -5.57 -7.19
CA GLU A 31 2.51 -6.26 -7.18
C GLU A 31 1.75 -6.30 -5.84
N ALA A 32 2.18 -5.52 -4.84
CA ALA A 32 1.70 -5.59 -3.45
C ALA A 32 0.27 -5.04 -3.19
N ILE A 33 -0.53 -4.76 -4.23
CA ILE A 33 -1.85 -4.14 -4.11
C ILE A 33 -2.95 -5.11 -4.56
N TYR A 34 -3.78 -5.50 -3.59
CA TYR A 34 -4.91 -6.44 -3.75
C TYR A 34 -6.20 -5.79 -3.23
N PRO A 35 -7.37 -6.06 -3.86
CA PRO A 35 -8.67 -5.92 -3.22
C PRO A 35 -8.74 -6.78 -1.95
N ASP A 36 -9.54 -6.37 -0.96
CA ASP A 36 -9.66 -7.04 0.35
C ASP A 36 -10.06 -8.52 0.24
N TYR A 37 -10.96 -8.85 -0.68
CA TYR A 37 -11.41 -10.21 -0.98
C TYR A 37 -10.39 -11.04 -1.80
N GLU A 38 -9.35 -10.40 -2.36
CA GLU A 38 -8.26 -11.01 -3.15
C GLU A 38 -6.93 -11.12 -2.37
N VAL A 39 -6.84 -10.58 -1.14
CA VAL A 39 -5.61 -10.63 -0.32
C VAL A 39 -5.23 -12.10 -0.01
N PRO A 40 -4.01 -12.55 -0.36
CA PRO A 40 -3.51 -13.88 -0.01
C PRO A 40 -3.58 -14.16 1.50
N PHE A 41 -3.88 -15.42 1.87
CA PHE A 41 -4.12 -15.79 3.28
C PHE A 41 -3.01 -15.34 4.24
N VAL A 42 -1.74 -15.48 3.82
CA VAL A 42 -0.54 -15.08 4.59
C VAL A 42 -0.40 -13.58 4.82
N TRP A 43 -1.21 -12.75 4.15
CA TRP A 43 -1.20 -11.29 4.26
C TRP A 43 -2.55 -10.70 4.70
N ARG A 44 -3.53 -11.53 5.11
CA ARG A 44 -4.88 -11.08 5.51
C ARG A 44 -4.87 -9.93 6.53
N ASP A 45 -3.97 -9.99 7.51
CA ASP A 45 -3.85 -8.99 8.58
C ASP A 45 -3.56 -7.57 8.05
N TRP A 46 -3.02 -7.44 6.83
CA TRP A 46 -2.79 -6.14 6.19
C TRP A 46 -4.07 -5.34 5.94
N ILE A 47 -5.25 -5.98 5.87
CA ILE A 47 -6.53 -5.28 5.75
C ILE A 47 -6.74 -4.36 6.97
N ASP A 48 -6.59 -4.91 8.18
CA ASP A 48 -6.73 -4.15 9.43
C ASP A 48 -5.54 -3.20 9.66
N ILE A 49 -4.31 -3.60 9.30
CA ILE A 49 -3.14 -2.73 9.42
C ILE A 49 -3.32 -1.47 8.56
N ASN A 50 -3.79 -1.60 7.32
CA ASN A 50 -4.12 -0.46 6.46
C ASN A 50 -5.20 0.43 7.12
N ALA A 51 -6.32 -0.16 7.55
CA ALA A 51 -7.44 0.56 8.17
C ALA A 51 -7.09 1.24 9.51
N GLN A 52 -6.04 0.80 10.21
CA GLN A 52 -5.53 1.41 11.44
C GLN A 52 -4.47 2.48 11.16
N LYS A 53 -3.43 2.14 10.40
CA LYS A 53 -2.26 3.02 10.16
C LYS A 53 -2.60 4.22 9.29
N ALA A 54 -3.51 4.07 8.33
CA ALA A 54 -3.97 5.16 7.48
C ALA A 54 -4.51 6.38 8.26
N LYS A 55 -5.03 6.18 9.48
CA LYS A 55 -5.63 7.24 10.32
C LYS A 55 -4.62 8.18 10.98
N CYS A 56 -3.35 7.78 11.08
CA CYS A 56 -2.29 8.58 11.71
C CYS A 56 -1.14 8.96 10.76
N CYS A 57 -1.07 8.33 9.59
CA CYS A 57 -0.11 8.66 8.53
C CYS A 57 -0.62 9.83 7.66
N PRO A 58 0.24 10.79 7.26
CA PRO A 58 -0.14 11.88 6.35
C PRO A 58 -0.48 11.36 4.94
N THR A 59 -1.29 12.11 4.20
CA THR A 59 -1.57 11.86 2.78
C THR A 59 -0.32 12.07 1.93
N ILE A 60 -0.02 11.13 1.02
CA ILE A 60 0.97 11.34 -0.06
C ILE A 60 0.26 11.82 -1.33
N LEU A 61 0.76 12.92 -1.91
CA LEU A 61 0.20 13.57 -3.10
C LEU A 61 1.05 13.24 -4.35
N ASP A 62 2.36 13.46 -4.24
CA ASP A 62 3.33 13.29 -5.32
C ASP A 62 4.11 11.98 -5.22
N VAL A 63 4.52 11.43 -6.36
CA VAL A 63 5.39 10.25 -6.42
C VAL A 63 6.79 10.62 -5.93
N LYS A 64 7.25 9.95 -4.87
CA LYS A 64 8.60 10.10 -4.32
C LYS A 64 9.56 9.05 -4.86
N ILE A 65 10.86 9.28 -4.71
CA ILE A 65 11.90 8.29 -5.01
C ILE A 65 11.69 7.08 -4.07
N PRO A 66 11.57 5.85 -4.58
CA PRO A 66 11.42 4.65 -3.76
C PRO A 66 12.55 4.46 -2.74
N LEU A 67 12.20 4.03 -1.52
CA LEU A 67 13.14 3.81 -0.40
C LEU A 67 14.17 2.70 -0.70
N LYS A 68 13.83 1.75 -1.57
CA LYS A 68 14.71 0.71 -2.13
C LYS A 68 14.56 0.73 -3.67
N LYS A 69 15.63 0.39 -4.40
CA LYS A 69 15.69 0.51 -5.87
C LYS A 69 15.53 -0.84 -6.59
N GLU A 70 15.61 -0.81 -7.93
CA GLU A 70 15.31 -1.92 -8.86
C GLU A 70 15.87 -3.27 -8.42
N GLY A 71 15.05 -4.32 -8.49
CA GLY A 71 15.41 -5.65 -8.03
C GLY A 71 15.55 -5.74 -6.50
N CYS A 72 14.52 -5.36 -5.75
CA CYS A 72 14.44 -5.67 -4.32
C CYS A 72 14.27 -7.18 -4.12
N ILE A 73 15.29 -7.93 -3.69
CA ILE A 73 15.20 -9.41 -3.62
C ILE A 73 15.86 -10.12 -2.28
N ASN A 74 15.08 -11.42 -0.59
CA ASN A 74 15.72 -12.32 0.41
C ASN A 74 17.18 -12.02 0.26
N PRO A 75 17.17 -11.11 -0.69
CA PRO A 75 15.92 -9.41 -0.14
C PRO A 75 15.88 -8.97 1.33
N GLU A 76 16.97 -9.19 2.08
CA GLU A 76 16.98 -9.41 3.56
C GLU A 76 16.65 -8.18 4.44
N TYR A 77 16.00 -8.29 5.62
CA TYR A 77 15.45 -9.41 6.42
C TYR A 77 15.20 -10.79 5.79
#